data_AF-M5Q044-F1
#
_entry.id   AF-M5Q044-F1
#
_cell.length_a   1.000
_cell.length_b   1.000
_cell.length_c   1.000
_cell.angle_alpha   90.00
_cell.angle_beta   90.00
_cell.angle_gamma   90.00
#
_symmetry.space_group_name_H-M   'P 1'
#
loop_
_entity.id
_entity.type
_entity.pdbx_description
1 polymer ?
#
loop_
_entity_poly.entity_id
_entity_poly.type
_entity_poly.pdbx_seq_one_letter_code
_entity_poly.pdbx_strand_id
1 'polypeptide(L)'
;MADKRFWEMSKDEIDDWVDSRGLEAWKEKINADRGEAPGIMQAWPNPWVKANWDVKRQNIMRNLAPDLAGLRQREAESNGRA
;
A
#
# COMPACT_ATOMS: atom_id res chain seq x y z
N MET A 1 -15.40 -2.17 13.28
CA MET A 1 -14.05 -1.66 13.01
C MET A 1 -13.76 -1.95 11.55
N ALA A 2 -13.25 -0.99 10.77
CA ALA A 2 -12.89 -1.25 9.38
C ALA A 2 -11.75 -2.29 9.36
N ASP A 3 -11.86 -3.33 8.55
CA ASP A 3 -10.79 -4.33 8.39
C ASP A 3 -9.57 -3.64 7.78
N LYS A 4 -8.48 -3.56 8.54
CA LYS A 4 -7.23 -2.98 8.07
C LYS A 4 -6.69 -3.76 6.88
N ARG A 5 -6.01 -3.09 5.95
CA ARG A 5 -5.28 -3.76 4.87
C ARG A 5 -4.01 -4.38 5.41
N PHE A 6 -3.55 -5.49 4.83
CA PHE A 6 -2.41 -6.22 5.39
C PHE A 6 -1.13 -5.36 5.51
N TRP A 7 -0.92 -4.38 4.62
CA TRP A 7 0.23 -3.46 4.66
C TRP A 7 0.12 -2.37 5.74
N GLU A 8 -1.00 -2.31 6.45
CA GLU A 8 -1.25 -1.39 7.57
C GLU A 8 -1.28 -2.09 8.93
N MET A 9 -1.23 -3.44 8.92
CA MET A 9 -1.26 -4.25 10.14
C MET A 9 0.14 -4.38 10.74
N SER A 10 0.23 -4.26 12.06
CA SER A 10 1.41 -4.62 12.84
C SER A 10 1.59 -6.13 12.92
N LYS A 11 2.76 -6.59 13.37
CA LYS A 11 3.00 -8.03 13.56
C LYS A 11 1.98 -8.66 14.52
N ASP A 12 1.72 -8.01 15.66
CA ASP A 12 0.77 -8.52 16.66
C ASP A 12 -0.64 -8.63 16.08
N GLU A 13 -1.07 -7.64 15.29
CA GLU A 13 -2.37 -7.70 14.61
C GLU A 13 -2.44 -8.79 13.54
N ILE A 14 -1.32 -9.10 12.87
CA ILE A 14 -1.25 -10.22 11.92
C ILE A 14 -1.34 -11.55 12.66
N ASP A 15 -0.57 -11.71 13.73
CA ASP A 15 -0.55 -12.92 14.55
C ASP A 15 -1.96 -13.18 15.12
N ASP A 16 -2.61 -12.17 15.72
CA ASP A 16 -4.00 -12.26 16.22
C ASP A 16 -5.01 -12.60 15.11
N TRP A 17 -4.84 -12.03 13.91
CA TRP A 17 -5.72 -12.30 12.78
C TRP A 17 -5.56 -13.74 12.28
N VAL A 18 -4.32 -14.20 12.15
CA VAL A 18 -3.99 -15.56 11.72
C VAL A 18 -4.45 -16.59 12.76
N ASP A 19 -4.27 -16.31 14.06
CA ASP A 19 -4.70 -17.20 15.13
C ASP A 19 -6.24 -17.33 15.20
N SER A 20 -6.96 -16.25 14.89
CA SER A 20 -8.43 -16.25 14.91
C SER A 20 -9.09 -16.84 13.66
N ARG A 21 -8.47 -16.73 12.47
CA ARG A 21 -9.09 -17.12 11.18
C ARG A 21 -8.33 -18.18 10.39
N GLY A 22 -7.10 -18.46 10.78
CA GLY A 22 -6.22 -19.42 10.13
C GLY A 22 -5.36 -18.84 8.99
N LEU A 23 -4.29 -19.57 8.67
CA LEU A 23 -3.29 -19.17 7.66
C LEU A 23 -3.85 -19.10 6.24
N GLU A 24 -4.80 -19.97 5.87
CA GLU A 24 -5.38 -19.97 4.53
C GLU A 24 -6.23 -18.72 4.29
N ALA A 25 -7.07 -18.35 5.27
CA ALA A 25 -7.83 -17.10 5.21
C ALA A 25 -6.89 -15.87 5.12
N TRP A 26 -5.71 -15.93 5.74
CA TRP A 26 -4.73 -14.85 5.68
C TRP A 26 -4.14 -14.69 4.29
N LYS A 27 -3.83 -15.81 3.60
CA LYS A 27 -3.39 -15.78 2.20
C LYS A 27 -4.47 -15.22 1.28
N GLU A 28 -5.72 -15.61 1.47
CA GLU A 28 -6.85 -15.08 0.71
C GLU A 28 -6.99 -13.57 0.91
N LYS A 29 -6.89 -13.09 2.15
CA LYS A 29 -6.87 -11.66 2.48
C LYS A 29 -5.74 -10.93 1.78
N ILE A 30 -4.50 -11.43 1.83
CA ILE A 30 -3.36 -10.81 1.15
C ILE A 30 -3.65 -10.69 -0.35
N ASN A 31 -4.18 -11.74 -0.98
CA ASN A 31 -4.48 -11.73 -2.41
C ASN A 31 -5.58 -10.73 -2.76
N ALA A 32 -6.66 -10.67 -1.98
CA ALA A 32 -7.74 -9.70 -2.16
C ALA A 32 -7.22 -8.26 -2.00
N ASP A 33 -6.51 -7.99 -0.92
CA ASP A 33 -5.92 -6.68 -0.64
C ASP A 33 -4.93 -6.26 -1.76
N ARG A 34 -4.11 -7.19 -2.27
CA ARG A 34 -3.22 -6.93 -3.41
C ARG A 34 -3.98 -6.58 -4.69
N GLY A 35 -5.11 -7.25 -4.95
CA GLY A 35 -5.96 -6.96 -6.10
C GLY A 35 -6.57 -5.55 -6.05
N GLU A 36 -6.94 -5.09 -4.85
CA GLU A 36 -7.53 -3.77 -4.64
C GLU A 36 -6.49 -2.64 -4.50
N ALA A 37 -5.24 -2.98 -4.17
CA ALA A 37 -4.18 -2.03 -3.86
C ALA A 37 -4.01 -0.91 -4.91
N PRO A 38 -3.94 -1.18 -6.23
CA PRO A 38 -3.78 -0.11 -7.22
C PRO A 38 -4.91 0.92 -7.19
N GLY A 39 -6.17 0.47 -7.07
CA GLY A 39 -7.33 1.35 -7.04
C GLY A 39 -7.38 2.23 -5.78
N ILE A 40 -7.03 1.65 -4.62
CA ILE A 40 -6.93 2.40 -3.36
C ILE A 40 -5.80 3.44 -3.44
N MET A 41 -4.64 3.01 -3.94
CA MET A 41 -3.45 3.86 -4.02
C MET A 41 -3.57 4.97 -5.06
N GLN A 42 -4.42 4.80 -6.08
CA GLN A 42 -4.71 5.86 -7.04
C GLN A 42 -5.30 7.09 -6.36
N ALA A 43 -6.08 6.91 -5.30
CA ALA A 43 -6.66 7.98 -4.50
C ALA A 43 -5.68 8.60 -3.49
N TRP A 44 -4.50 8.01 -3.28
CA TRP A 44 -3.51 8.57 -2.36
C TRP A 44 -2.84 9.82 -2.95
N PRO A 45 -2.48 10.81 -2.12
CA PRO A 45 -1.57 11.87 -2.51
C PRO A 45 -0.27 11.25 -3.05
N ASN A 46 0.26 11.81 -4.15
CA ASN A 46 1.50 11.34 -4.75
C ASN A 46 2.65 11.44 -3.72
N PRO A 47 3.25 10.32 -3.26
CA PRO A 47 4.20 10.36 -2.16
C PRO A 47 5.62 10.78 -2.59
N TRP A 48 5.84 11.07 -3.89
CA TRP A 48 7.12 11.58 -4.41
C TRP A 48 7.17 13.10 -4.53
N VAL A 49 6.06 13.83 -4.34
CA VAL A 49 6.09 15.30 -4.27
C VAL A 49 6.52 15.73 -2.87
N LYS A 50 7.35 16.78 -2.73
CA LYS A 50 7.91 17.18 -1.42
C LYS A 50 6.87 17.52 -0.36
N ALA A 51 5.74 18.11 -0.76
CA ALA A 51 4.64 18.40 0.16
C ALA A 51 4.05 17.13 0.81
N ASN A 52 4.22 15.97 0.18
CA ASN A 52 3.69 14.68 0.63
C ASN A 52 4.76 13.59 0.69
N TRP A 53 6.04 13.96 0.85
CA TRP A 53 7.14 13.01 0.79
C TRP A 53 7.01 11.95 1.90
N ASP A 54 6.75 10.70 1.49
CA ASP A 54 6.52 9.59 2.43
C ASP A 54 7.15 8.30 1.90
N VAL A 55 8.30 7.93 2.46
CA VAL A 55 9.07 6.74 2.08
C VAL A 55 8.27 5.45 2.31
N LYS A 56 7.43 5.38 3.35
CA LYS A 56 6.61 4.20 3.63
C LYS A 56 5.58 4.00 2.51
N ARG A 57 4.88 5.07 2.12
CA ARG A 57 3.91 5.01 1.01
C ARG A 57 4.58 4.73 -0.33
N GLN A 58 5.77 5.29 -0.59
CA GLN A 58 6.55 4.97 -1.79
C GLN A 58 6.87 3.48 -1.86
N ASN A 59 7.36 2.88 -0.76
CA ASN A 59 7.70 1.46 -0.72
C ASN A 59 6.47 0.56 -0.86
N ILE A 60 5.36 0.91 -0.19
CA ILE A 60 4.09 0.19 -0.31
C ILE A 60 3.61 0.22 -1.77
N MET A 61 3.59 1.40 -2.41
CA MET A 61 3.13 1.54 -3.79
C MET A 61 4.08 0.83 -4.77
N ARG A 62 5.40 0.87 -4.57
CA ARG A 62 6.36 0.12 -5.40
C ARG A 62 6.15 -1.39 -5.35
N ASN A 63 5.79 -1.92 -4.18
CA ASN A 63 5.61 -3.36 -4.00
C ASN A 63 4.23 -3.85 -4.46
N LEU A 64 3.19 -3.03 -4.31
CA LEU A 64 1.80 -3.45 -4.55
C LEU A 64 1.19 -2.90 -5.83
N ALA A 65 1.71 -1.79 -6.36
CA ALA A 65 1.25 -1.14 -7.58
C ALA A 65 2.45 -0.54 -8.35
N PRO A 66 3.39 -1.36 -8.85
CA PRO A 66 4.65 -0.89 -9.43
C PRO A 66 4.46 0.06 -10.62
N ASP A 67 3.47 -0.20 -11.49
CA ASP A 67 3.18 0.67 -12.64
C ASP A 67 2.68 2.05 -12.18
N LEU A 68 1.80 2.09 -11.18
CA LEU A 68 1.33 3.34 -10.58
C LEU A 68 2.48 4.08 -9.90
N ALA A 69 3.35 3.38 -9.19
CA ALA A 69 4.53 3.98 -8.56
C ALA A 69 5.44 4.65 -9.60
N GLY A 70 5.70 3.97 -10.73
CA GLY A 70 6.49 4.51 -11.84
C GLY A 70 5.85 5.76 -12.46
N LEU A 71 4.54 5.74 -12.66
CA LEU A 71 3.79 6.89 -13.18
C LEU A 71 3.89 8.08 -12.22
N ARG A 72 3.57 7.89 -10.95
CA ARG A 72 3.58 8.94 -9.91
C ARG A 72 4.97 9.53 -9.70
N GLN A 73 6.01 8.70 -9.72
CA GLN A 73 7.39 9.16 -9.60
C GLN A 73 7.76 10.09 -10.78
N ARG A 74 7.42 9.71 -12.02
CA ARG A 74 7.65 10.56 -13.20
C ARG A 74 6.85 11.86 -13.15
N GLU A 75 5.59 11.82 -12.69
CA GLU A 75 4.77 13.02 -12.48
C GLU A 75 5.44 14.00 -11.50
N ALA A 76 6.00 13.50 -10.40
CA ALA A 76 6.69 14.32 -9.41
C ALA A 76 8.02 14.88 -9.95
N GLU A 77 8.75 14.12 -10.76
CA GLU A 77 9.99 14.56 -11.41
C GLU A 77 9.71 15.64 -12.47
N SER A 78 8.65 15.47 -13.27
CA SER A 78 8.23 16.41 -14.32
C SER A 78 7.71 17.73 -13.77
N ASN A 79 7.02 17.73 -12.63
CA ASN A 79 6.49 18.94 -12.00
C ASN A 79 7.52 19.70 -11.15
N GLY A 80 8.81 19.32 -11.29
CA GLY A 80 9.89 19.80 -10.46
C GLY A 80 9.85 19.14 -9.08
N ARG A 81 10.98 18.58 -8.65
CA ARG A 81 11.26 18.41 -7.22
C ARG A 81 11.23 19.79 -6.55
N ALA A 82 10.07 20.39 -6.33
CA ALA A 82 9.94 21.49 -5.38
C ALA A 82 10.33 20.93 -4.02
#